data_AF-A0A7C5VG33-F1
#
_entry.id   AF-A0A7C5VG33-F1
#
_cell.length_a   1.000
_cell.length_b   1.000
_cell.length_c   1.000
_cell.angle_alpha   90.00
_cell.angle_beta   90.00
_cell.angle_gamma   90.00
#
_symmetry.space_group_name_H-M   'P 1'
#
loop_
_entity.id
_entity.type
_entity.pdbx_description
1 polymer ?
#
loop_
_entity_poly.entity_id
_entity_poly.type
_entity_poly.pdbx_seq_one_letter_code
_entity_poly.pdbx_strand_id
1 'polypeptide(L)'
;LVPAQMYRYEELGPVWYRGTADAIYQNLHLVQNHAPTAVAIFGGDHIFKMNVRHMVEYHYEKRADITIAAYPVPVAEASRFGVLQVDEEWRITEFQEKPKSPKPLPNKPHLALASMGNYIFCTEALFELLEADARDEASSHDFGKDVIPRALKEGYRVYAYDFHRNPIPGQEGPNLYWRDVGTLDAYFEASMDLVKVIPEFDLFNPEWPLRTANLFSPPAKFVHETGERVGRALNSLLAGGVIVSGGTVRESVLFRRVRVNSYSLVERSVLFDDVEVGRYCRIRNAIIDKNVKIPPHTEIGYDLEADRARGFTVTPEGVVVVPKSYRF
;
A
#
# COMPACT_ATOMS: atom_id res chain seq x y z
N LEU A 1 23.80 6.64 -22.05
CA LEU A 1 22.68 7.05 -21.19
C LEU A 1 22.85 6.33 -19.87
N VAL A 2 23.46 7.00 -18.88
CA VAL A 2 23.36 6.55 -17.48
C VAL A 2 21.90 6.76 -17.09
N PRO A 3 21.23 5.82 -16.38
CA PRO A 3 19.90 6.07 -15.84
C PRO A 3 19.90 7.41 -15.08
N ALA A 4 18.76 8.12 -15.03
CA ALA A 4 18.62 9.43 -14.39
C ALA A 4 18.88 9.44 -12.86
N GLN A 5 19.44 8.36 -12.33
CA GLN A 5 19.68 8.05 -10.94
C GLN A 5 21.07 7.41 -10.89
N MET A 6 22.09 8.15 -10.46
CA MET A 6 23.42 7.70 -9.97
C MET A 6 24.41 8.87 -10.10
N TYR A 7 24.29 9.88 -9.23
CA TYR A 7 25.26 10.99 -9.18
C TYR A 7 26.67 10.49 -8.84
N ARG A 8 26.78 9.45 -8.02
CA ARG A 8 28.04 8.83 -7.56
C ARG A 8 28.60 7.78 -8.53
N TYR A 9 28.31 7.89 -9.83
CA TYR A 9 28.82 6.96 -10.83
C TYR A 9 30.36 6.86 -10.82
N GLU A 10 31.06 7.97 -10.60
CA GLU A 10 32.54 7.98 -10.55
C GLU A 10 33.10 7.24 -9.33
N GLU A 11 32.36 7.23 -8.21
CA GLU A 11 32.77 6.57 -6.96
C GLU A 11 32.35 5.10 -6.91
N LEU A 12 31.14 4.77 -7.41
CA LEU A 12 30.51 3.46 -7.24
C LEU A 12 30.40 2.65 -8.53
N GLY A 13 30.64 3.27 -9.69
CA GLY A 13 30.47 2.64 -11.01
C GLY A 13 29.00 2.48 -11.44
N PRO A 14 28.72 1.63 -12.45
CA PRO A 14 27.37 1.39 -12.99
C PRO A 14 26.53 0.45 -12.11
N VAL A 15 26.36 0.80 -10.83
CA VAL A 15 25.61 -0.04 -9.87
C VAL A 15 24.20 0.48 -9.63
N TRP A 16 23.20 -0.40 -9.72
CA TRP A 16 21.87 -0.13 -9.19
C TRP A 16 21.94 0.17 -7.68
N TYR A 17 20.92 0.82 -7.12
CA TYR A 17 20.84 1.00 -5.68
C TYR A 17 20.99 -0.34 -4.97
N ARG A 18 21.97 -0.43 -4.06
CA ARG A 18 22.31 -1.68 -3.35
C ARG A 18 21.28 -2.05 -2.28
N GLY A 19 20.54 -1.06 -1.79
CA GLY A 19 19.46 -1.18 -0.84
C GLY A 19 18.71 0.13 -0.65
N THR A 20 17.75 0.14 0.28
CA THR A 20 16.89 1.32 0.54
C THR A 20 17.69 2.51 1.08
N ALA A 21 18.71 2.27 1.90
CA ALA A 21 19.59 3.31 2.42
C ALA A 21 20.54 3.86 1.35
N ASP A 22 21.09 2.98 0.50
CA ASP A 22 21.97 3.36 -0.62
C ASP A 22 21.25 4.28 -1.62
N ALA A 23 19.94 4.06 -1.84
CA ALA A 23 19.13 4.91 -2.69
C ALA A 23 19.08 6.37 -2.21
N ILE A 24 19.02 6.60 -0.90
CA ILE A 24 19.06 7.95 -0.33
C ILE A 24 20.50 8.47 -0.31
N TYR A 25 21.48 7.63 0.04
CA TYR A 25 22.90 8.00 0.09
C TYR A 25 23.43 8.54 -1.25
N GLN A 26 23.10 7.87 -2.36
CA GLN A 26 23.49 8.31 -3.70
C GLN A 26 22.88 9.67 -4.10
N ASN A 27 21.79 10.08 -3.44
CA ASN A 27 21.06 11.32 -3.69
C ASN A 27 21.17 12.34 -2.55
N LEU A 28 22.09 12.14 -1.59
CA LEU A 28 22.20 12.96 -0.39
C LEU A 28 22.48 14.44 -0.69
N HIS A 29 23.11 14.72 -1.84
CA HIS A 29 23.33 16.08 -2.34
C HIS A 29 22.01 16.87 -2.52
N LEU A 30 20.90 16.21 -2.87
CA LEU A 30 19.58 16.86 -2.97
C LEU A 30 19.10 17.33 -1.59
N VAL A 31 19.28 16.50 -0.56
CA VAL A 31 18.97 16.86 0.82
C VAL A 31 19.86 18.02 1.27
N GLN A 32 21.16 17.94 0.98
CA GLN A 32 22.13 18.98 1.33
C GLN A 32 21.78 20.33 0.73
N ASN A 33 21.38 20.35 -0.56
CA ASN A 33 21.02 21.57 -1.27
C ASN A 33 19.80 22.30 -0.68
N HIS A 34 18.87 21.55 -0.07
CA HIS A 34 17.69 22.12 0.56
C HIS A 34 17.90 22.45 2.05
N ALA A 35 18.95 21.92 2.67
CA ALA A 35 19.30 22.10 4.09
C ALA A 35 18.07 22.01 5.05
N PRO A 36 17.26 20.94 4.98
CA PRO A 36 16.13 20.78 5.89
C PRO A 36 16.63 20.51 7.32
N THR A 37 15.82 20.78 8.32
CA THR A 37 16.10 20.41 9.73
C THR A 37 15.76 18.93 10.01
N ALA A 38 14.78 18.40 9.29
CA ALA A 38 14.39 16.99 9.37
C ALA A 38 14.00 16.46 8.00
N VAL A 39 14.21 15.17 7.78
CA VAL A 39 13.92 14.47 6.53
C VAL A 39 12.91 13.35 6.81
N ALA A 40 11.80 13.38 6.07
CA ALA A 40 10.80 12.32 6.09
C ALA A 40 11.11 11.28 5.01
N ILE A 41 11.28 10.02 5.40
CA ILE A 41 11.57 8.88 4.52
C ILE A 41 10.44 7.87 4.63
N PHE A 42 9.68 7.66 3.56
CA PHE A 42 8.42 6.92 3.57
C PHE A 42 8.44 5.79 2.53
N GLY A 43 7.88 4.63 2.89
CA GLY A 43 7.56 3.58 1.94
C GLY A 43 6.43 4.03 1.00
N GLY A 44 6.64 3.91 -0.31
CA GLY A 44 5.70 4.36 -1.34
C GLY A 44 4.63 3.34 -1.75
N ASP A 45 4.60 2.19 -1.10
CA ASP A 45 3.86 0.98 -1.48
C ASP A 45 2.79 0.54 -0.45
N HIS A 46 2.59 1.32 0.62
CA HIS A 46 1.51 1.10 1.60
C HIS A 46 0.29 2.00 1.33
N ILE A 47 -0.89 1.57 1.80
CA ILE A 47 -2.12 2.36 1.75
C ILE A 47 -2.47 2.82 3.17
N PHE A 48 -2.40 4.13 3.40
CA PHE A 48 -2.76 4.78 4.67
C PHE A 48 -2.97 6.29 4.47
N LYS A 49 -3.57 6.96 5.46
CA LYS A 49 -3.56 8.42 5.58
C LYS A 49 -2.71 8.80 6.78
N MET A 50 -1.87 9.83 6.64
CA MET A 50 -1.03 10.28 7.73
C MET A 50 -0.85 11.79 7.71
N ASN A 51 -1.10 12.43 8.85
CA ASN A 51 -0.67 13.79 9.13
C ASN A 51 0.81 13.76 9.51
N VAL A 52 1.68 13.96 8.51
CA VAL A 52 3.14 13.94 8.68
C VAL A 52 3.62 15.05 9.62
N ARG A 53 2.94 16.21 9.65
CA ARG A 53 3.29 17.31 10.55
C ARG A 53 3.26 16.87 12.01
N HIS A 54 2.23 16.13 12.42
CA HIS A 54 2.12 15.65 13.80
C HIS A 54 3.26 14.69 14.16
N MET A 55 3.74 13.86 13.23
CA MET A 55 4.90 12.99 13.49
C MET A 55 6.19 13.81 13.60
N VAL A 56 6.34 14.87 12.80
CA VAL A 56 7.48 15.80 12.87
C VAL A 56 7.47 16.60 14.18
N GLU A 57 6.30 17.06 14.64
CA GLU A 57 6.16 17.74 15.93
C GLU A 57 6.58 16.81 17.09
N TYR A 58 6.11 15.57 17.09
CA TYR A 58 6.54 14.54 18.05
C TYR A 58 8.05 14.29 18.01
N HIS A 59 8.64 14.22 16.81
CA HIS A 59 10.09 14.07 16.62
C HIS A 59 10.88 15.20 17.31
N TYR A 60 10.41 16.45 17.15
CA TYR A 60 11.03 17.61 17.80
C TYR A 60 10.80 17.66 19.32
N GLU A 61 9.60 17.32 19.79
CA GLU A 61 9.28 17.27 21.23
C GLU A 61 10.19 16.28 21.97
N LYS A 62 10.43 15.11 21.37
CA LYS A 62 11.35 14.10 21.91
C LYS A 62 12.81 14.45 21.72
N ARG A 63 13.11 15.49 20.92
CA ARG A 63 14.46 15.78 20.41
C ARG A 63 15.06 14.50 19.84
N ALA A 64 14.29 13.76 19.07
CA ALA A 64 14.73 12.47 18.53
C ALA A 64 15.77 12.71 17.43
N ASP A 65 16.70 11.78 17.27
CA ASP A 65 17.55 11.72 16.08
C ASP A 65 16.83 10.94 14.97
N ILE A 66 16.03 9.95 15.37
CA ILE A 66 15.17 9.16 14.48
C ILE A 66 13.80 8.93 15.14
N THR A 67 12.72 9.09 14.40
CA THR A 67 11.38 8.67 14.80
C THR A 67 10.83 7.68 13.78
N ILE A 68 10.33 6.54 14.25
CA ILE A 68 9.80 5.45 13.41
C ILE A 68 8.29 5.34 13.63
N ALA A 69 7.49 5.45 12.58
CA ALA A 69 6.05 5.19 12.69
C ALA A 69 5.80 3.70 12.96
N ALA A 70 5.01 3.43 13.99
CA ALA A 70 4.78 2.11 14.53
C ALA A 70 3.29 1.78 14.58
N TYR A 71 2.96 0.54 14.22
CA TYR A 71 1.60 0.03 14.16
C TYR A 71 1.53 -1.34 14.86
N PRO A 72 0.62 -1.55 15.82
CA PRO A 72 0.46 -2.85 16.46
C PRO A 72 -0.25 -3.84 15.52
N VAL A 73 0.37 -4.99 15.27
CA VAL A 73 -0.16 -6.07 14.43
C VAL A 73 -0.29 -7.37 15.21
N PRO A 74 -1.14 -8.32 14.80
CA PRO A 74 -1.15 -9.67 15.35
C PRO A 74 0.25 -10.31 15.26
N VAL A 75 0.70 -11.00 16.32
CA VAL A 75 2.04 -11.65 16.34
C VAL A 75 2.23 -12.62 15.17
N ALA A 76 1.15 -13.28 14.72
CA ALA A 76 1.17 -14.22 13.59
C ALA A 76 1.59 -13.55 12.26
N GLU A 77 1.33 -12.25 12.11
CA GLU A 77 1.64 -11.48 10.89
C GLU A 77 2.96 -10.69 11.01
N ALA A 78 3.44 -10.49 12.23
CA ALA A 78 4.57 -9.60 12.56
C ALA A 78 5.91 -10.03 11.94
N SER A 79 6.07 -11.29 11.56
CA SER A 79 7.32 -11.81 10.95
C SER A 79 7.66 -11.18 9.59
N ARG A 80 6.70 -10.50 8.97
CA ARG A 80 6.87 -9.78 7.69
C ARG A 80 7.44 -8.36 7.86
N PHE A 81 7.49 -7.85 9.08
CA PHE A 81 7.83 -6.45 9.39
C PHE A 81 9.06 -6.34 10.29
N GLY A 82 9.61 -5.13 10.40
CA GLY A 82 10.53 -4.79 11.48
C GLY A 82 9.78 -4.71 12.81
N VAL A 83 10.19 -5.47 13.82
CA VAL A 83 9.53 -5.54 15.12
C VAL A 83 10.30 -4.70 16.14
N LEU A 84 9.58 -3.82 16.83
CA LEU A 84 10.10 -2.84 17.78
C LEU A 84 9.85 -3.31 19.21
N GLN A 85 10.79 -3.03 20.11
CA GLN A 85 10.56 -2.97 21.55
C GLN A 85 10.80 -1.54 22.02
N VAL A 86 9.99 -1.10 22.98
CA VAL A 86 10.01 0.28 23.47
C VAL A 86 9.96 0.32 25.00
N ASP A 87 10.53 1.36 25.59
CA ASP A 87 10.36 1.69 27.01
C ASP A 87 9.08 2.50 27.28
N GLU A 88 8.91 2.97 28.53
CA GLU A 88 7.73 3.73 28.96
C GLU A 88 7.60 5.09 28.24
N GLU A 89 8.72 5.67 27.80
CA GLU A 89 8.77 6.93 27.06
C GLU A 89 8.63 6.79 25.54
N TRP A 90 8.40 5.55 25.06
CA TRP A 90 8.38 5.16 23.64
C TRP A 90 9.75 5.24 22.94
N ARG A 91 10.85 5.25 23.69
CA ARG A 91 12.18 5.11 23.11
C ARG A 91 12.37 3.66 22.67
N ILE A 92 12.89 3.46 21.47
CA ILE A 92 13.14 2.12 20.94
C ILE A 92 14.38 1.55 21.64
N THR A 93 14.21 0.37 22.24
CA THR A 93 15.26 -0.37 22.94
C THR A 93 15.79 -1.53 22.11
N GLU A 94 14.97 -2.07 21.21
CA GLU A 94 15.33 -3.16 20.31
C GLU A 94 14.60 -3.03 18.97
N PHE A 95 15.29 -3.36 17.88
CA PHE A 95 14.73 -3.46 16.53
C PHE A 95 15.15 -4.81 15.93
N GLN A 96 14.18 -5.56 15.42
CA GLN A 96 14.43 -6.83 14.72
C GLN A 96 13.79 -6.79 13.34
N GLU A 97 14.59 -6.82 12.27
CA GLU A 97 14.06 -6.87 10.91
C GLU A 97 13.55 -8.27 10.58
N LYS A 98 12.25 -8.40 10.27
CA LYS A 98 11.59 -9.64 9.81
C LYS A 98 11.94 -10.87 10.65
N PRO A 99 11.74 -10.84 11.98
CA PRO A 99 12.14 -11.93 12.85
C PRO A 99 11.27 -13.17 12.61
N LYS A 100 11.89 -14.35 12.63
CA LYS A 100 11.15 -15.63 12.59
C LYS A 100 10.24 -15.83 13.81
N SER A 101 10.60 -15.24 14.94
CA SER A 101 9.83 -15.28 16.19
C SER A 101 9.66 -13.86 16.73
N PRO A 102 8.63 -13.13 16.27
CA PRO A 102 8.37 -11.76 16.70
C PRO A 102 8.18 -11.67 18.21
N LYS A 103 8.88 -10.74 18.86
CA LYS A 103 8.67 -10.46 20.28
C LYS A 103 7.33 -9.70 20.45
N PRO A 104 6.41 -10.19 21.30
CA PRO A 104 5.16 -9.49 21.57
C PRO A 104 5.39 -8.23 22.41
N LEU A 105 4.38 -7.38 22.48
CA LEU A 105 4.34 -6.26 23.42
C LEU A 105 4.24 -6.78 24.87
N PRO A 106 4.97 -6.19 25.84
CA PRO A 106 4.99 -6.66 27.24
C PRO A 106 3.61 -6.85 27.88
N ASN A 107 2.68 -5.93 27.59
CA ASN A 107 1.33 -5.94 28.18
C ASN A 107 0.24 -6.50 27.24
N LYS A 108 0.59 -6.89 26.01
CA LYS A 108 -0.35 -7.37 24.99
C LYS A 108 0.27 -8.54 24.22
N PRO A 109 0.25 -9.78 24.77
CA PRO A 109 0.99 -10.92 24.21
C PRO A 109 0.52 -11.37 22.82
N HIS A 110 -0.67 -10.92 22.38
CA HIS A 110 -1.24 -11.22 21.06
C HIS A 110 -0.84 -10.20 19.99
N LEU A 111 -0.17 -9.10 20.36
CA LEU A 111 0.27 -8.05 19.44
C LEU A 111 1.78 -7.89 19.49
N ALA A 112 2.37 -7.56 18.34
CA ALA A 112 3.73 -7.05 18.23
C ALA A 112 3.68 -5.63 17.65
N LEU A 113 4.64 -4.79 18.03
CA LEU A 113 4.76 -3.44 17.49
C LEU A 113 5.59 -3.49 16.22
N ALA A 114 4.95 -3.29 15.06
CA ALA A 114 5.61 -3.31 13.76
C ALA A 114 6.02 -1.91 13.32
N SER A 115 7.19 -1.79 12.71
CA SER A 115 7.60 -0.61 11.95
C SER A 115 6.82 -0.55 10.65
N MET A 116 6.27 0.63 10.34
CA MET A 116 5.58 0.88 9.07
C MET A 116 6.53 1.22 7.92
N GLY A 117 7.85 1.26 8.15
CA GLY A 117 8.83 1.71 7.16
C GLY A 117 8.78 3.22 6.87
N ASN A 118 8.20 4.01 7.78
CA ASN A 118 8.14 5.46 7.68
C ASN A 118 8.96 6.09 8.82
N TYR A 119 9.90 6.95 8.46
CA TYR A 119 10.90 7.52 9.37
C TYR A 119 10.92 9.04 9.26
N ILE A 120 11.16 9.71 10.38
CA ILE A 120 11.66 11.09 10.42
C ILE A 120 13.08 11.04 10.98
N PHE A 121 14.04 11.57 10.24
CA PHE A 121 15.42 11.75 10.69
C PHE A 121 15.69 13.23 10.95
N CYS A 122 16.47 13.54 11.98
CA CYS A 122 17.20 14.80 11.95
C CYS A 122 18.26 14.71 10.83
N THR A 123 18.49 15.83 10.14
CA THR A 123 19.33 15.81 8.93
C THR A 123 20.76 15.38 9.24
N GLU A 124 21.31 15.80 10.37
CA GLU A 124 22.66 15.45 10.79
C GLU A 124 22.81 13.93 10.99
N ALA A 125 21.90 13.30 11.74
CA ALA A 125 21.95 11.85 11.96
C ALA A 125 21.77 11.07 10.65
N LEU A 126 20.92 11.55 9.72
CA LEU A 126 20.77 10.90 8.42
C LEU A 126 22.10 10.88 7.65
N PHE A 127 22.84 11.99 7.63
CA PHE A 127 24.12 12.08 6.93
C PHE A 127 25.16 11.18 7.58
N GLU A 128 25.34 11.28 8.90
CA GLU A 128 26.31 10.48 9.64
C GLU A 128 26.08 8.98 9.43
N LEU A 129 24.83 8.53 9.60
CA LEU A 129 24.48 7.12 9.50
C LEU A 129 24.61 6.58 8.07
N LEU A 130 24.18 7.32 7.06
CA LEU A 130 24.29 6.88 5.66
C LEU A 130 25.74 6.88 5.17
N GLU A 131 26.56 7.84 5.61
CA GLU A 131 27.99 7.82 5.31
C GLU A 131 28.73 6.67 5.99
N ALA A 132 28.38 6.37 7.23
CA ALA A 132 28.95 5.23 7.95
C ALA A 132 28.53 3.90 7.30
N ASP A 133 27.26 3.77 6.91
CA ASP A 133 26.71 2.61 6.22
C ASP A 133 27.37 2.38 4.85
N ALA A 134 27.54 3.44 4.06
CA ALA A 134 28.12 3.34 2.73
C ALA A 134 29.59 2.87 2.73
N ARG A 135 30.32 3.12 3.82
CA ARG A 135 31.72 2.68 4.02
C ARG A 135 31.82 1.25 4.57
N ASP A 136 30.71 0.66 4.99
CA ASP A 136 30.68 -0.68 5.56
C ASP A 136 30.43 -1.74 4.47
N GLU A 137 31.48 -2.48 4.12
CA GLU A 137 31.42 -3.54 3.10
C GLU A 137 30.53 -4.74 3.52
N ALA A 138 30.24 -4.89 4.81
CA ALA A 138 29.38 -5.95 5.31
C ALA A 138 27.88 -5.56 5.34
N SER A 139 27.57 -4.27 5.11
CA SER A 139 26.19 -3.77 5.11
C SER A 139 25.41 -4.27 3.89
N SER A 140 24.11 -4.54 4.09
CA SER A 140 23.18 -4.73 2.97
C SER A 140 22.58 -3.42 2.45
N HIS A 141 23.02 -2.29 3.01
CA HIS A 141 22.58 -0.93 2.71
C HIS A 141 21.08 -0.72 2.79
N ASP A 142 20.44 -1.33 3.80
CA ASP A 142 19.02 -1.24 4.06
C ASP A 142 18.72 -0.54 5.40
N PHE A 143 17.65 0.26 5.44
CA PHE A 143 17.27 0.97 6.66
C PHE A 143 16.96 0.03 7.82
N GLY A 144 16.15 -1.01 7.59
CA GLY A 144 15.72 -1.93 8.65
C GLY A 144 16.83 -2.87 9.08
N LYS A 145 17.62 -3.39 8.13
CA LYS A 145 18.67 -4.37 8.44
C LYS A 145 19.95 -3.75 9.01
N ASP A 146 20.32 -2.55 8.54
CA ASP A 146 21.65 -1.99 8.79
C ASP A 146 21.58 -0.67 9.55
N VAL A 147 20.88 0.34 9.01
CA VAL A 147 20.93 1.73 9.53
C VAL A 147 20.27 1.86 10.90
N ILE A 148 19.05 1.37 11.08
CA ILE A 148 18.33 1.48 12.37
C ILE A 148 19.03 0.66 13.47
N PRO A 149 19.44 -0.60 13.24
CA PRO A 149 20.24 -1.34 14.23
C PRO A 149 21.56 -0.65 14.60
N ARG A 150 22.27 -0.05 13.62
CA ARG A 150 23.47 0.76 13.87
C ARG A 150 23.15 1.95 14.78
N ALA A 151 22.13 2.73 14.44
CA ALA A 151 21.74 3.90 15.21
C ALA A 151 21.45 3.56 16.69
N LEU A 152 20.76 2.43 16.95
CA LEU A 152 20.51 1.96 18.31
C LEU A 152 21.81 1.58 19.03
N LYS A 153 22.73 0.87 18.36
CA LYS A 153 24.02 0.45 18.92
C LYS A 153 24.93 1.64 19.24
N GLU A 154 24.90 2.68 18.42
CA GLU A 154 25.72 3.88 18.56
C GLU A 154 25.09 4.93 19.51
N GLY A 155 23.91 4.65 20.05
CA GLY A 155 23.30 5.45 21.13
C GLY A 155 22.43 6.62 20.65
N TYR A 156 22.08 6.67 19.36
CA TYR A 156 21.15 7.66 18.83
C TYR A 156 19.78 7.58 19.54
N ARG A 157 19.09 8.72 19.62
CA ARG A 157 17.77 8.84 20.22
C ARG A 157 16.69 8.42 19.21
N VAL A 158 16.40 7.12 19.21
CA VAL A 158 15.40 6.51 18.33
C VAL A 158 14.07 6.34 19.10
N TYR A 159 12.98 6.89 18.57
CA TYR A 159 11.65 6.83 19.19
C TYR A 159 10.62 6.21 18.27
N ALA A 160 9.69 5.45 18.84
CA ALA A 160 8.52 4.94 18.13
C ALA A 160 7.37 5.95 18.20
N TYR A 161 6.75 6.21 17.06
CA TYR A 161 5.56 7.06 16.94
C TYR A 161 4.33 6.17 16.77
N ASP A 162 3.40 6.23 17.72
CA ASP A 162 2.15 5.47 17.69
C ASP A 162 1.21 6.01 16.59
N PHE A 163 1.08 5.26 15.49
CA PHE A 163 0.25 5.64 14.35
C PHE A 163 -1.22 5.79 14.73
N HIS A 164 -1.73 5.03 15.70
CA HIS A 164 -3.15 5.13 16.12
C HIS A 164 -3.52 6.51 16.64
N ARG A 165 -2.53 7.26 17.15
CA ARG A 165 -2.71 8.62 17.67
C ARG A 165 -2.60 9.69 16.59
N ASN A 166 -2.25 9.33 15.36
CA ASN A 166 -2.08 10.28 14.27
C ASN A 166 -3.42 10.89 13.85
N PRO A 167 -3.64 12.21 14.05
CA PRO A 167 -4.94 12.80 13.77
C PRO A 167 -5.08 13.11 12.28
N ILE A 168 -6.20 12.69 11.69
CA ILE A 168 -6.58 13.06 10.33
C ILE A 168 -7.77 14.03 10.40
N PRO A 169 -7.61 15.29 9.94
CA PRO A 169 -8.74 16.23 9.81
C PRO A 169 -9.93 15.60 9.10
N GLY A 170 -11.14 15.82 9.60
CA GLY A 170 -12.38 15.21 9.09
C GLY A 170 -12.56 13.72 9.41
N GLN A 171 -11.70 13.10 10.23
CA GLN A 171 -11.84 11.71 10.70
C GLN A 171 -11.97 11.69 12.24
N GLU A 172 -12.99 10.99 12.73
CA GLU A 172 -13.17 10.75 14.16
C GLU A 172 -12.48 9.45 14.60
N GLY A 173 -11.93 9.45 15.81
CA GLY A 173 -11.32 8.26 16.41
C GLY A 173 -9.87 8.00 16.00
N PRO A 174 -9.32 6.83 16.39
CA PRO A 174 -7.94 6.47 16.11
C PRO A 174 -7.69 6.19 14.63
N ASN A 175 -6.45 6.38 14.18
CA ASN A 175 -6.04 6.05 12.82
C ASN A 175 -5.63 4.58 12.72
N LEU A 176 -6.55 3.76 12.23
CA LEU A 176 -6.43 2.29 12.20
C LEU A 176 -6.19 1.74 10.78
N TYR A 177 -6.33 2.57 9.74
CA TYR A 177 -6.21 2.09 8.38
C TYR A 177 -4.77 2.15 7.87
N TRP A 178 -4.08 1.03 8.00
CA TRP A 178 -2.83 0.74 7.31
C TRP A 178 -2.92 -0.63 6.63
N ARG A 179 -2.57 -0.68 5.34
CA ARG A 179 -2.52 -1.91 4.56
C ARG A 179 -1.18 -2.03 3.83
N ASP A 180 -0.45 -3.10 4.13
CA ASP A 180 0.65 -3.63 3.33
C ASP A 180 0.07 -4.55 2.24
N VAL A 181 -0.11 -4.00 1.04
CA VAL A 181 -0.69 -4.70 -0.13
C VAL A 181 0.34 -5.58 -0.85
N GLY A 182 1.13 -6.34 -0.08
CA GLY A 182 2.19 -7.22 -0.58
C GLY A 182 1.72 -8.54 -1.21
N THR A 183 0.43 -8.89 -1.11
CA THR A 183 -0.17 -10.08 -1.75
C THR A 183 -1.40 -9.71 -2.57
N LEU A 184 -1.78 -10.57 -3.52
CA LEU A 184 -2.99 -10.38 -4.32
C LEU A 184 -4.27 -10.38 -3.46
N ASP A 185 -4.32 -11.23 -2.43
CA ASP A 185 -5.42 -11.27 -1.46
C ASP A 185 -5.49 -9.97 -0.64
N ALA A 186 -4.35 -9.48 -0.13
CA ALA A 186 -4.31 -8.22 0.62
C ALA A 186 -4.72 -7.03 -0.26
N TYR A 187 -4.31 -7.01 -1.53
CA TYR A 187 -4.75 -6.01 -2.50
C TYR A 187 -6.27 -6.09 -2.77
N PHE A 188 -6.79 -7.30 -2.94
CA PHE A 188 -8.21 -7.54 -3.18
C PHE A 188 -9.04 -7.08 -1.99
N GLU A 189 -8.71 -7.50 -0.78
CA GLU A 189 -9.43 -7.14 0.44
C GLU A 189 -9.34 -5.64 0.73
N ALA A 190 -8.17 -5.00 0.52
CA ALA A 190 -8.05 -3.54 0.61
C ALA A 190 -8.94 -2.81 -0.42
N SER A 191 -9.22 -3.42 -1.58
CA SER A 191 -10.16 -2.87 -2.56
C SER A 191 -11.61 -3.08 -2.13
N MET A 192 -11.92 -4.23 -1.52
CA MET A 192 -13.25 -4.54 -0.99
C MET A 192 -13.60 -3.71 0.24
N ASP A 193 -12.60 -3.27 1.03
CA ASP A 193 -12.78 -2.34 2.14
C ASP A 193 -13.48 -1.03 1.68
N LEU A 194 -13.21 -0.57 0.46
CA LEU A 194 -13.76 0.67 -0.11
C LEU A 194 -15.25 0.60 -0.46
N VAL A 195 -15.79 -0.60 -0.67
CA VAL A 195 -17.18 -0.79 -1.11
C VAL A 195 -18.12 -1.18 0.04
N LYS A 196 -17.60 -1.25 1.26
CA LYS A 196 -18.40 -1.42 2.48
C LYS A 196 -19.33 -0.21 2.67
N VAL A 197 -20.42 -0.40 3.39
CA VAL A 197 -21.39 0.68 3.69
C VAL A 197 -20.73 1.80 4.49
N ILE A 198 -19.85 1.45 5.44
CA ILE A 198 -19.03 2.38 6.21
C ILE A 198 -17.58 1.92 6.03
N PRO A 199 -16.86 2.45 5.02
CA PRO A 199 -15.46 2.11 4.80
C PRO A 199 -14.59 2.76 5.88
N GLU A 200 -13.63 2.01 6.41
CA GLU A 200 -12.63 2.54 7.35
C GLU A 200 -11.70 3.55 6.65
N PHE A 201 -11.39 3.30 5.38
CA PHE A 201 -10.67 4.24 4.51
C PHE A 201 -11.65 5.10 3.71
N ASP A 202 -12.02 6.24 4.27
CA ASP A 202 -12.98 7.14 3.62
C ASP A 202 -12.35 7.92 2.46
N LEU A 203 -12.81 7.67 1.23
CA LEU A 203 -12.37 8.41 0.03
C LEU A 203 -12.99 9.81 -0.10
N PHE A 204 -14.04 10.10 0.68
CA PHE A 204 -14.89 11.28 0.52
C PHE A 204 -14.62 12.38 1.55
N ASN A 205 -13.62 12.21 2.42
CA ASN A 205 -13.20 13.22 3.38
C ASN A 205 -12.62 14.48 2.66
N PRO A 206 -13.30 15.64 2.70
CA PRO A 206 -12.86 16.85 2.01
C PRO A 206 -11.73 17.60 2.74
N GLU A 207 -11.52 17.34 4.03
CA GLU A 207 -10.47 17.96 4.84
C GLU A 207 -9.11 17.26 4.66
N TRP A 208 -9.11 16.03 4.15
CA TRP A 208 -7.90 15.26 3.83
C TRP A 208 -7.97 14.64 2.42
N PRO A 209 -7.96 15.48 1.36
CA PRO A 209 -8.18 15.02 0.00
C PRO A 209 -7.01 14.17 -0.53
N LEU A 210 -7.33 13.14 -1.32
CA LEU A 210 -6.36 12.31 -2.01
C LEU A 210 -6.08 12.85 -3.41
N ARG A 211 -4.84 13.25 -3.67
CA ARG A 211 -4.42 13.75 -4.98
C ARG A 211 -3.97 12.60 -5.88
N THR A 212 -4.46 12.59 -7.12
CA THR A 212 -4.01 11.66 -8.17
C THR A 212 -3.96 12.37 -9.53
N ALA A 213 -3.57 11.66 -10.59
CA ALA A 213 -3.60 12.18 -11.94
C ALA A 213 -5.05 12.45 -12.40
N ASN A 214 -5.30 13.66 -12.91
CA ASN A 214 -6.59 14.03 -13.48
C ASN A 214 -6.66 13.53 -14.94
N LEU A 215 -7.49 12.51 -15.17
CA LEU A 215 -7.77 11.97 -16.50
C LEU A 215 -9.21 12.30 -16.88
N PHE A 216 -9.41 12.87 -18.06
CA PHE A 216 -10.76 13.10 -18.59
C PHE A 216 -11.49 11.77 -18.79
N SER A 217 -12.74 11.71 -18.36
CA SER A 217 -13.65 10.60 -18.60
C SER A 217 -15.09 11.11 -18.61
N PRO A 218 -15.97 10.61 -19.49
CA PRO A 218 -17.39 10.93 -19.42
C PRO A 218 -18.00 10.41 -18.10
N PRO A 219 -19.19 10.87 -17.70
CA PRO A 219 -19.89 10.32 -16.54
C PRO A 219 -20.17 8.81 -16.69
N ALA A 220 -20.33 8.11 -15.57
CA ALA A 220 -20.83 6.74 -15.58
C ALA A 220 -22.27 6.70 -16.11
N LYS A 221 -22.63 5.65 -16.85
CA LYS A 221 -23.92 5.51 -17.53
C LYS A 221 -24.57 4.18 -17.20
N PHE A 222 -25.82 4.23 -16.76
CA PHE A 222 -26.68 3.07 -16.52
C PHE A 222 -27.81 3.07 -17.54
N VAL A 223 -28.06 1.92 -18.19
CA VAL A 223 -29.13 1.79 -19.19
C VAL A 223 -29.86 0.46 -19.09
N HIS A 224 -31.09 0.47 -19.60
CA HIS A 224 -32.11 -0.58 -19.55
C HIS A 224 -32.77 -0.71 -18.18
N GLU A 225 -34.09 -0.89 -18.20
CA GLU A 225 -34.95 -1.00 -17.01
C GLU A 225 -36.04 -2.08 -17.16
N THR A 226 -35.97 -2.92 -18.20
CA THR A 226 -37.05 -3.84 -18.57
C THR A 226 -36.74 -5.27 -18.12
N GLY A 227 -37.61 -5.85 -17.29
CA GLY A 227 -37.50 -7.23 -16.82
C GLY A 227 -36.17 -7.47 -16.08
N GLU A 228 -35.45 -8.52 -16.44
CA GLU A 228 -34.13 -8.84 -15.88
C GLU A 228 -32.99 -7.98 -16.46
N ARG A 229 -33.25 -7.24 -17.54
CA ARG A 229 -32.26 -6.38 -18.19
C ARG A 229 -32.27 -4.99 -17.55
N VAL A 230 -31.67 -4.88 -16.37
CA VAL A 230 -31.57 -3.61 -15.63
C VAL A 230 -30.12 -3.28 -15.35
N GLY A 231 -29.67 -2.12 -15.81
CA GLY A 231 -28.34 -1.62 -15.47
C GLY A 231 -28.33 -1.07 -14.05
N ARG A 232 -27.65 -1.75 -13.10
CA ARG A 232 -27.60 -1.31 -11.69
C ARG A 232 -26.26 -1.61 -11.03
N ALA A 233 -25.91 -0.83 -10.01
CA ALA A 233 -24.77 -1.07 -9.14
C ALA A 233 -25.19 -0.92 -7.66
N LEU A 234 -24.72 -1.82 -6.80
CA LEU A 234 -25.07 -1.88 -5.37
C LEU A 234 -23.79 -1.99 -4.55
N ASN A 235 -23.60 -1.13 -3.54
CA ASN A 235 -22.39 -1.10 -2.70
C ASN A 235 -21.13 -1.18 -3.59
N SER A 236 -20.98 -0.27 -4.54
CA SER A 236 -19.94 -0.38 -5.58
C SER A 236 -19.39 0.99 -5.95
N LEU A 237 -18.13 1.03 -6.33
CA LEU A 237 -17.47 2.23 -6.83
C LEU A 237 -17.30 2.13 -8.35
N LEU A 238 -17.71 3.16 -9.07
CA LEU A 238 -17.62 3.23 -10.53
C LEU A 238 -16.85 4.49 -10.91
N ALA A 239 -15.72 4.30 -11.58
CA ALA A 239 -14.97 5.40 -12.15
C ALA A 239 -15.68 5.99 -13.38
N GLY A 240 -15.12 7.07 -13.92
CA GLY A 240 -15.68 7.70 -15.11
C GLY A 240 -15.60 6.83 -16.36
N GLY A 241 -16.59 6.98 -17.24
CA GLY A 241 -16.74 6.27 -18.49
C GLY A 241 -17.30 4.85 -18.37
N VAL A 242 -17.60 4.40 -17.15
CA VAL A 242 -18.22 3.09 -16.96
C VAL A 242 -19.62 3.05 -17.57
N ILE A 243 -19.94 1.97 -18.28
CA ILE A 243 -21.27 1.74 -18.84
C ILE A 243 -21.81 0.40 -18.31
N VAL A 244 -22.88 0.47 -17.51
CA VAL A 244 -23.63 -0.70 -17.06
C VAL A 244 -24.89 -0.83 -17.89
N SER A 245 -24.85 -1.70 -18.91
CA SER A 245 -25.89 -1.88 -19.92
C SER A 245 -26.70 -3.14 -19.66
N GLY A 246 -27.63 -3.07 -18.71
CA GLY A 246 -28.55 -4.18 -18.43
C GLY A 246 -27.92 -5.34 -17.64
N GLY A 247 -26.76 -5.11 -17.01
CA GLY A 247 -26.11 -6.04 -16.09
C GLY A 247 -26.15 -5.52 -14.64
N THR A 248 -25.82 -6.39 -13.70
CA THR A 248 -25.79 -6.06 -12.26
C THR A 248 -24.35 -6.08 -11.76
N VAL A 249 -23.95 -5.01 -11.08
CA VAL A 249 -22.68 -4.89 -10.36
C VAL A 249 -22.96 -4.83 -8.86
N ARG A 250 -22.26 -5.61 -8.04
CA ARG A 250 -22.44 -5.67 -6.59
C ARG A 250 -21.08 -5.76 -5.89
N GLU A 251 -20.90 -5.01 -4.82
CA GLU A 251 -19.70 -5.10 -3.96
C GLU A 251 -18.39 -5.02 -4.76
N SER A 252 -18.35 -4.18 -5.80
CA SER A 252 -17.26 -4.20 -6.79
C SER A 252 -16.69 -2.82 -7.06
N VAL A 253 -15.43 -2.81 -7.50
CA VAL A 253 -14.72 -1.60 -7.92
C VAL A 253 -14.48 -1.66 -9.42
N LEU A 254 -15.10 -0.76 -10.16
CA LEU A 254 -14.97 -0.67 -11.62
C LEU A 254 -14.16 0.58 -11.97
N PHE A 255 -13.01 0.36 -12.57
CA PHE A 255 -12.12 1.41 -13.05
C PHE A 255 -12.63 2.00 -14.39
N ARG A 256 -11.83 2.86 -15.02
CA ARG A 256 -12.35 3.74 -16.09
C ARG A 256 -12.75 2.94 -17.32
N ARG A 257 -13.83 3.38 -17.97
CA ARG A 257 -14.31 2.82 -19.25
C ARG A 257 -14.65 1.32 -19.22
N VAL A 258 -14.87 0.74 -18.04
CA VAL A 258 -15.38 -0.63 -17.94
C VAL A 258 -16.78 -0.70 -18.55
N ARG A 259 -17.04 -1.74 -19.33
CA ARG A 259 -18.36 -2.00 -19.92
C ARG A 259 -18.92 -3.32 -19.43
N VAL A 260 -20.09 -3.25 -18.80
CA VAL A 260 -20.85 -4.42 -18.34
C VAL A 260 -22.07 -4.58 -19.24
N ASN A 261 -22.11 -5.65 -20.04
CA ASN A 261 -23.20 -5.88 -20.99
C ASN A 261 -24.42 -6.58 -20.35
N SER A 262 -25.47 -6.76 -21.14
CA SER A 262 -26.75 -7.22 -20.62
C SER A 262 -26.69 -8.63 -20.03
N TYR A 263 -27.48 -8.83 -18.98
CA TYR A 263 -27.65 -10.11 -18.26
C TYR A 263 -26.39 -10.62 -17.56
N SER A 264 -25.31 -9.83 -17.51
CA SER A 264 -24.13 -10.22 -16.75
C SER A 264 -24.24 -9.82 -15.29
N LEU A 265 -23.57 -10.59 -14.43
CA LEU A 265 -23.47 -10.37 -12.99
C LEU A 265 -21.99 -10.26 -12.62
N VAL A 266 -21.63 -9.16 -11.96
CA VAL A 266 -20.28 -8.92 -11.41
C VAL A 266 -20.42 -8.68 -9.90
N GLU A 267 -19.82 -9.56 -9.10
CA GLU A 267 -19.91 -9.53 -7.64
C GLU A 267 -18.51 -9.55 -7.02
N ARG A 268 -18.27 -8.80 -5.94
CA ARG A 268 -17.00 -8.84 -5.19
C ARG A 268 -15.78 -8.89 -6.12
N SER A 269 -15.66 -7.92 -7.01
CA SER A 269 -14.63 -7.95 -8.06
C SER A 269 -14.02 -6.59 -8.32
N VAL A 270 -12.76 -6.61 -8.75
CA VAL A 270 -12.01 -5.43 -9.19
C VAL A 270 -11.79 -5.52 -10.69
N LEU A 271 -12.43 -4.65 -11.47
CA LEU A 271 -12.27 -4.59 -12.92
C LEU A 271 -11.47 -3.35 -13.28
N PHE A 272 -10.28 -3.55 -13.84
CA PHE A 272 -9.40 -2.46 -14.26
C PHE A 272 -9.87 -1.76 -15.55
N ASP A 273 -9.14 -0.71 -15.93
CA ASP A 273 -9.45 0.12 -17.10
C ASP A 273 -9.71 -0.71 -18.37
N ASP A 274 -10.72 -0.28 -19.13
CA ASP A 274 -11.06 -0.83 -20.46
C ASP A 274 -11.43 -2.33 -20.48
N VAL A 275 -11.84 -2.89 -19.33
CA VAL A 275 -12.44 -4.24 -19.30
C VAL A 275 -13.83 -4.24 -19.93
N GLU A 276 -14.10 -5.20 -20.82
CA GLU A 276 -15.41 -5.44 -21.40
C GLU A 276 -15.95 -6.80 -20.96
N VAL A 277 -17.06 -6.79 -20.24
CA VAL A 277 -17.79 -7.99 -19.81
C VAL A 277 -18.86 -8.31 -20.84
N GLY A 278 -18.77 -9.46 -21.50
CA GLY A 278 -19.74 -9.96 -22.47
C GLY A 278 -21.13 -10.20 -21.86
N ARG A 279 -22.13 -10.42 -22.72
CA ARG A 279 -23.49 -10.74 -22.25
C ARG A 279 -23.52 -12.06 -21.48
N TYR A 280 -24.42 -12.18 -20.51
CA TYR A 280 -24.61 -13.41 -19.73
C TYR A 280 -23.36 -13.92 -18.98
N CYS A 281 -22.36 -13.07 -18.74
CA CYS A 281 -21.20 -13.46 -17.93
C CYS A 281 -21.54 -13.47 -16.45
N ARG A 282 -20.86 -14.31 -15.68
CA ARG A 282 -20.93 -14.31 -14.22
C ARG A 282 -19.51 -14.23 -13.67
N ILE A 283 -19.21 -13.19 -12.91
CA ILE A 283 -17.88 -12.94 -12.37
C ILE A 283 -18.03 -12.73 -10.86
N ARG A 284 -17.28 -13.48 -10.06
CA ARG A 284 -17.20 -13.29 -8.61
C ARG A 284 -15.78 -13.45 -8.08
N ASN A 285 -15.44 -12.75 -7.00
CA ASN A 285 -14.15 -12.85 -6.31
C ASN A 285 -12.97 -12.79 -7.29
N ALA A 286 -12.94 -11.77 -8.14
CA ALA A 286 -11.97 -11.69 -9.22
C ALA A 286 -11.31 -10.32 -9.35
N ILE A 287 -10.04 -10.35 -9.76
CA ILE A 287 -9.30 -9.19 -10.27
C ILE A 287 -9.13 -9.38 -11.78
N ILE A 288 -9.74 -8.50 -12.56
CA ILE A 288 -9.64 -8.50 -14.02
C ILE A 288 -8.77 -7.31 -14.44
N ASP A 289 -7.56 -7.59 -14.92
CA ASP A 289 -6.60 -6.54 -15.30
C ASP A 289 -6.98 -5.89 -16.66
N LYS A 290 -6.25 -4.83 -17.02
CA LYS A 290 -6.60 -3.86 -18.06
C LYS A 290 -6.79 -4.50 -19.44
N ASN A 291 -7.71 -3.94 -20.21
CA ASN A 291 -7.98 -4.27 -21.62
C ASN A 291 -8.44 -5.73 -21.88
N VAL A 292 -8.96 -6.40 -20.85
CA VAL A 292 -9.49 -7.76 -21.00
C VAL A 292 -10.90 -7.70 -21.56
N LYS A 293 -11.16 -8.50 -22.60
CA LYS A 293 -12.48 -8.64 -23.24
C LYS A 293 -13.01 -10.03 -22.96
N ILE A 294 -13.99 -10.13 -22.08
CA ILE A 294 -14.57 -11.39 -21.61
C ILE A 294 -15.69 -11.80 -22.60
N PRO A 295 -15.60 -12.96 -23.25
CA PRO A 295 -16.62 -13.44 -24.18
C PRO A 295 -17.98 -13.63 -23.48
N PRO A 296 -19.10 -13.54 -24.23
CA PRO A 296 -20.41 -13.87 -23.68
C PRO A 296 -20.46 -15.26 -23.03
N HIS A 297 -21.31 -15.44 -22.02
CA HIS A 297 -21.51 -16.69 -21.28
C HIS A 297 -20.29 -17.20 -20.50
N THR A 298 -19.28 -16.35 -20.27
CA THR A 298 -18.11 -16.74 -19.46
C THR A 298 -18.42 -16.67 -17.97
N GLU A 299 -18.09 -17.74 -17.23
CA GLU A 299 -18.07 -17.74 -15.77
C GLU A 299 -16.64 -17.63 -15.24
N ILE A 300 -16.39 -16.81 -14.21
CA ILE A 300 -15.09 -16.63 -13.53
C ILE A 300 -15.34 -16.61 -12.02
N GLY A 301 -14.56 -17.38 -11.26
CA GLY A 301 -14.67 -17.51 -9.80
C GLY A 301 -15.76 -18.49 -9.34
N TYR A 302 -16.41 -19.19 -10.26
CA TYR A 302 -17.42 -20.21 -9.93
C TYR A 302 -16.85 -21.62 -9.88
N ASP A 303 -15.91 -21.94 -10.78
CA ASP A 303 -15.15 -23.19 -10.81
C ASP A 303 -13.66 -22.86 -10.86
N LEU A 304 -13.01 -22.96 -9.68
CA LEU A 304 -11.61 -22.58 -9.53
C LEU A 304 -10.67 -23.52 -10.28
N GLU A 305 -11.05 -24.79 -10.51
CA GLU A 305 -10.24 -25.72 -11.29
C GLU A 305 -10.31 -25.36 -12.78
N ALA A 306 -11.49 -25.00 -13.28
CA ALA A 306 -11.63 -24.48 -14.64
C ALA A 306 -10.93 -23.12 -14.82
N ASP A 307 -10.93 -22.26 -13.80
CA ASP A 307 -10.16 -21.01 -13.80
C ASP A 307 -8.66 -21.27 -13.88
N ARG A 308 -8.12 -22.21 -13.09
CA ARG A 308 -6.71 -22.64 -13.18
C ARG A 308 -6.39 -23.27 -14.53
N ALA A 309 -7.27 -24.09 -15.08
CA ALA A 309 -7.09 -24.74 -16.38
C ALA A 309 -7.03 -23.73 -17.53
N ARG A 310 -7.69 -22.57 -17.39
CA ARG A 310 -7.57 -21.42 -18.31
C ARG A 310 -6.25 -20.65 -18.16
N GLY A 311 -5.41 -21.01 -17.20
CA GLY A 311 -4.15 -20.33 -16.92
C GLY A 311 -4.30 -19.06 -16.07
N PHE A 312 -5.44 -18.89 -15.39
CA PHE A 312 -5.61 -17.80 -14.43
C PHE A 312 -4.87 -18.11 -13.13
N THR A 313 -4.37 -17.05 -12.50
CA THR A 313 -3.87 -17.18 -11.12
C THR A 313 -5.06 -17.29 -10.19
N VAL A 314 -5.08 -18.28 -9.31
CA VAL A 314 -6.05 -18.40 -8.22
C VAL A 314 -5.30 -18.35 -6.91
N THR A 315 -5.60 -17.34 -6.09
CA THR A 315 -4.93 -17.12 -4.81
C THR A 315 -5.33 -18.15 -3.74
N PRO A 316 -4.60 -18.26 -2.62
CA PRO A 316 -4.98 -19.12 -1.50
C PRO A 316 -6.39 -18.86 -0.96
N GLU A 317 -6.87 -17.61 -0.95
CA GLU A 317 -8.22 -17.26 -0.49
C GLU A 317 -9.29 -17.41 -1.58
N GLY A 318 -8.91 -17.87 -2.77
CA GLY A 318 -9.83 -18.17 -3.87
C GLY A 318 -10.16 -16.99 -4.77
N VAL A 319 -9.35 -15.92 -4.75
CA VAL A 319 -9.47 -14.79 -5.68
C VAL A 319 -8.88 -15.17 -7.03
N VAL A 320 -9.66 -15.00 -8.11
CA VAL A 320 -9.21 -15.30 -9.48
C VAL A 320 -8.62 -14.05 -10.12
N VAL A 321 -7.43 -14.14 -10.70
CA VAL A 321 -6.75 -13.02 -11.36
C VAL A 321 -6.57 -13.32 -12.85
N VAL A 322 -7.19 -12.49 -13.68
CA VAL A 322 -7.04 -12.52 -15.13
C VAL A 322 -6.01 -11.47 -15.55
N PRO A 323 -4.90 -11.87 -16.20
CA PRO A 323 -3.78 -10.96 -16.46
C PRO A 323 -4.10 -9.94 -17.56
N LYS A 324 -3.31 -8.86 -17.58
CA LYS A 324 -3.46 -7.77 -18.54
C LYS A 324 -3.56 -8.28 -19.97
N SER A 325 -4.56 -7.78 -20.70
CA SER A 325 -4.75 -8.06 -22.12
C SER A 325 -4.87 -9.55 -22.48
N TYR A 326 -5.25 -10.39 -21.51
CA TYR A 326 -5.56 -11.80 -21.73
C TYR A 326 -6.52 -11.99 -22.92
N ARG A 327 -6.32 -13.08 -23.66
CA ARG A 327 -7.12 -13.47 -24.82
C ARG A 327 -7.77 -14.81 -24.51
N PHE A 328 -9.10 -14.80 -24.48
CA PHE A 328 -9.94 -15.96 -24.20
C PHE A 328 -10.00 -16.94 -25.36
#